data_AF-A0AAW8DUZ9-F1
#
_entry.id   AF-A0AAW8DUZ9-F1
#
_cell.length_a   1.000
_cell.length_b   1.000
_cell.length_c   1.000
_cell.angle_alpha   90.00
_cell.angle_beta   90.00
_cell.angle_gamma   90.00
#
_symmetry.space_group_name_H-M   'P 1'
#
loop_
_entity.id
_entity.type
_entity.pdbx_description
1 polymer ?
#
loop_
_entity_poly.entity_id
_entity_poly.type
_entity_poly.pdbx_seq_one_letter_code
_entity_poly.pdbx_strand_id
1 'polypeptide(L)'
;MIAGRALSDQDTWLIEFEEEFHELCGGEIDPLWLVGLACTLYPLNKDRAPREAAHVAFMTLGYELPHRDELEDFFVLTCAPGRAELH
;
A
#
# COMPACT_ATOMS: atom_id res chain seq x y z
N MET A 1 -26.74 -2.16 -0.95
CA MET A 1 -27.27 -3.54 -0.98
C MET A 1 -26.29 -4.37 -1.81
N ILE A 2 -25.33 -5.05 -1.17
CA ILE A 2 -24.56 -6.07 -1.88
C ILE A 2 -25.47 -7.31 -1.88
N ALA A 3 -25.84 -7.77 -3.07
CA ALA A 3 -26.68 -8.95 -3.26
C ALA A 3 -26.10 -10.12 -2.45
N GLY A 4 -26.95 -10.87 -1.74
CA GLY A 4 -26.61 -11.92 -0.78
C GLY A 4 -25.87 -13.13 -1.35
N ARG A 5 -24.66 -12.89 -1.85
CA ARG A 5 -23.62 -13.86 -2.16
C ARG A 5 -22.70 -13.93 -0.93
N ALA A 6 -22.48 -15.13 -0.40
CA ALA A 6 -21.40 -15.34 0.55
C ALA A 6 -20.07 -14.94 -0.11
N LEU A 7 -19.27 -14.12 0.58
CA LEU A 7 -17.93 -13.78 0.14
C LEU A 7 -17.07 -15.05 0.12
N SER A 8 -16.18 -15.14 -0.86
CA SER A 8 -15.15 -16.20 -0.81
C SER A 8 -14.17 -15.90 0.32
N ASP A 9 -13.42 -16.92 0.75
CA ASP A 9 -12.36 -16.73 1.74
C ASP A 9 -11.32 -15.69 1.26
N GLN A 10 -11.05 -15.67 -0.05
CA GLN A 10 -10.20 -14.66 -0.67
C GLN A 10 -10.81 -13.25 -0.56
N ASP A 11 -12.08 -13.09 -0.95
CA ASP A 11 -12.74 -11.78 -0.91
C ASP A 11 -12.78 -11.25 0.55
N THR A 12 -13.07 -12.14 1.50
CA THR A 12 -13.11 -11.82 2.94
C THR A 12 -11.73 -11.38 3.43
N TRP A 13 -10.68 -12.13 3.07
CA TRP A 13 -9.31 -11.79 3.46
C TRP A 13 -8.87 -10.43 2.90
N LEU A 14 -9.16 -10.16 1.63
CA LEU A 14 -8.80 -8.89 0.98
C LEU A 14 -9.50 -7.71 1.66
N ILE A 15 -10.81 -7.82 1.89
CA ILE A 15 -11.58 -6.76 2.56
C ILE A 15 -11.03 -6.48 3.96
N GLU A 16 -10.82 -7.52 4.77
CA GLU A 16 -10.32 -7.34 6.14
C GLU A 16 -8.89 -6.78 6.17
N PHE A 17 -8.04 -7.14 5.21
CA PHE A 17 -6.70 -6.58 5.08
C PHE A 17 -6.75 -5.11 4.68
N GLU A 18 -7.57 -4.76 3.68
CA GLU A 18 -7.72 -3.39 3.18
C GLU A 18 -8.27 -2.47 4.27
N GLU A 19 -9.30 -2.90 5.01
CA GLU A 19 -9.88 -2.14 6.12
C GLU A 19 -8.83 -1.85 7.21
N GLU A 20 -8.14 -2.88 7.71
CA GLU A 20 -7.13 -2.73 8.75
C GLU A 20 -5.96 -1.85 8.28
N PHE A 21 -5.45 -2.06 7.06
CA PHE A 21 -4.32 -1.29 6.55
C PHE A 21 -4.70 0.18 6.31
N HIS A 22 -5.90 0.45 5.80
CA HIS A 22 -6.44 1.79 5.65
C HIS A 22 -6.56 2.50 7.00
N GLU A 23 -7.03 1.81 8.04
CA GLU A 23 -7.07 2.34 9.41
C GLU A 23 -5.67 2.64 9.97
N LEU A 24 -4.71 1.74 9.78
CA LEU A 24 -3.31 1.95 10.19
C LEU A 24 -2.67 3.18 9.52
N CYS A 25 -3.03 3.45 8.27
CA CYS A 25 -2.63 4.66 7.55
C CYS A 25 -3.45 5.92 7.91
N GLY A 26 -4.38 5.86 8.86
CA GLY A 26 -5.25 6.98 9.21
C GLY A 26 -6.20 7.39 8.07
N GLY A 27 -6.46 6.49 7.12
CA GLY A 27 -7.20 6.74 5.90
C GLY A 27 -6.43 7.50 4.81
N GLU A 28 -5.15 7.79 5.02
CA GLU A 28 -4.30 8.50 4.06
C GLU A 28 -3.51 7.52 3.18
N ILE A 29 -4.21 6.74 2.36
CA ILE A 29 -3.58 5.84 1.38
C ILE A 29 -4.36 5.84 0.07
N ASP A 30 -3.64 5.75 -1.05
CA ASP A 30 -4.27 5.61 -2.35
C ASP A 30 -5.03 4.27 -2.44
N PRO A 31 -6.35 4.27 -2.74
CA PRO A 31 -7.14 3.05 -2.74
C PRO A 31 -6.71 2.02 -3.79
N LEU A 32 -6.22 2.47 -4.96
CA LEU A 32 -5.79 1.58 -6.01
C LEU A 32 -4.47 0.89 -5.64
N TRP A 33 -3.56 1.65 -5.01
CA TRP A 33 -2.33 1.13 -4.45
C TRP A 33 -2.60 0.10 -3.34
N LEU A 34 -3.54 0.39 -2.44
CA LEU A 34 -3.93 -0.52 -1.37
C LEU A 34 -4.49 -1.85 -1.91
N VAL A 35 -5.38 -1.80 -2.90
CA VAL A 35 -5.90 -3.00 -3.58
C VAL A 35 -4.76 -3.79 -4.23
N GLY A 36 -3.81 -3.11 -4.87
CA GLY A 36 -2.63 -3.73 -5.47
C GLY A 36 -1.75 -4.46 -4.44
N LEU A 37 -1.53 -3.82 -3.29
CA LEU A 37 -0.80 -4.41 -2.17
C LEU A 37 -1.51 -5.65 -1.63
N ALA A 38 -2.82 -5.55 -1.36
CA ALA A 38 -3.64 -6.65 -0.85
C ALA A 38 -3.61 -7.86 -1.79
N CYS A 39 -3.81 -7.62 -3.09
CA CYS A 39 -3.75 -8.67 -4.13
C CYS A 39 -2.37 -9.31 -4.22
N THR A 40 -1.30 -8.55 -4.01
CA THR A 40 0.09 -9.05 -4.05
C THR A 40 0.42 -9.90 -2.82
N LEU A 41 -0.08 -9.52 -1.65
CA LEU A 41 0.22 -10.21 -0.39
C LEU A 41 -0.63 -11.46 -0.16
N TYR A 42 -1.85 -11.51 -0.70
CA TYR A 42 -2.77 -12.63 -0.49
C TYR A 42 -2.17 -14.01 -0.82
N PRO A 43 -1.54 -14.25 -1.98
CA PRO A 43 -0.98 -15.58 -2.31
C PRO A 43 0.05 -16.09 -1.31
N LEU A 44 0.75 -15.18 -0.62
CA LEU A 44 1.79 -15.48 0.36
C LEU A 44 1.25 -15.57 1.80
N ASN A 45 0.08 -15.01 2.07
CA ASN A 45 -0.48 -14.84 3.42
C ASN A 45 -1.90 -15.38 3.58
N LYS A 46 -2.44 -16.11 2.60
CA LYS A 46 -3.80 -16.68 2.63
C LYS A 46 -4.10 -17.53 3.88
N ASP A 47 -3.08 -18.12 4.49
CA ASP A 47 -3.20 -18.95 5.69
C ASP A 47 -2.97 -18.14 6.99
N ARG A 48 -2.72 -16.83 6.89
CA ARG A 48 -2.54 -15.91 8.01
C ARG A 48 -3.77 -15.02 8.17
N ALA A 49 -3.99 -14.56 9.40
CA ALA A 49 -5.02 -13.56 9.65
C ALA A 49 -4.72 -12.27 8.87
N PRO A 50 -5.69 -11.72 8.12
CA PRO A 50 -5.47 -10.53 7.29
C PRO A 50 -5.02 -9.31 8.11
N ARG A 51 -5.56 -9.15 9.33
CA ARG A 51 -5.12 -8.09 10.25
C ARG A 51 -3.64 -8.22 10.63
N GLU A 52 -3.18 -9.41 10.98
CA GLU A 52 -1.76 -9.63 11.30
C GLU A 52 -0.87 -9.33 10.09
N ALA A 53 -1.30 -9.74 8.89
CA ALA A 53 -0.59 -9.43 7.66
C ALA A 53 -0.55 -7.91 7.39
N ALA A 54 -1.62 -7.17 7.67
CA ALA A 54 -1.68 -5.72 7.53
C ALA A 54 -0.70 -5.02 8.48
N HIS A 55 -0.63 -5.45 9.75
CA HIS A 55 0.34 -4.91 10.71
C HIS A 55 1.79 -5.18 10.29
N VAL A 56 2.09 -6.40 9.83
CA VAL A 56 3.42 -6.75 9.33
C VAL A 56 3.77 -5.90 8.10
N ALA A 57 2.85 -5.77 7.15
CA ALA A 57 3.05 -4.96 5.96
C ALA A 57 3.28 -3.48 6.33
N PHE A 58 2.47 -2.93 7.22
CA PHE A 58 2.57 -1.54 7.68
C PHE A 58 3.93 -1.25 8.33
N MET A 59 4.34 -2.13 9.25
CA MET A 59 5.65 -2.02 9.91
C MET A 59 6.82 -2.20 8.92
N THR A 60 6.68 -3.10 7.95
CA THR A 60 7.73 -3.38 6.95
C THR A 60 7.87 -2.23 5.96
N LEU A 61 6.77 -1.66 5.49
CA LEU A 61 6.76 -0.51 4.59
C LEU A 61 7.22 0.77 5.32
N GLY A 62 6.90 0.90 6.61
CA GLY A 62 7.40 1.99 7.46
C GLY A 62 8.88 1.89 7.82
N TYR A 63 9.49 0.70 7.73
CA TYR A 63 10.93 0.50 7.96
C TYR A 63 11.80 1.13 6.85
N GLU A 64 11.22 1.47 5.69
CA GLU A 64 11.93 2.14 4.59
C GLU A 64 11.94 3.67 4.62
N LEU A 65 11.48 4.35 5.69
CA LEU A 65 11.75 5.79 5.84
C LEU A 65 12.99 6.04 6.72
N PRO A 66 14.20 6.22 6.15
CA PRO A 66 15.07 7.25 6.69
C PRO A 66 14.28 8.56 6.63
N HIS A 67 14.49 9.42 7.63
CA HIS A 67 13.60 10.53 7.97
C HIS A 67 13.12 11.32 6.75
N ARG A 68 11.85 11.73 6.81
CA ARG A 68 11.05 12.50 5.84
C ARG A 68 11.71 13.77 5.27
N ASP A 69 12.92 14.12 5.70
CA ASP A 69 13.67 15.28 5.26
C ASP A 69 14.40 15.08 3.92
N GLU A 70 14.46 13.86 3.35
CA GLU A 70 15.17 13.59 2.07
C GLU A 70 14.24 13.28 0.87
N LEU A 71 12.92 13.16 1.08
CA LEU A 71 11.99 12.83 -0.03
C LEU A 71 11.65 14.02 -0.95
N GLU A 72 12.01 15.25 -0.57
CA GLU A 72 11.91 16.40 -1.49
C GLU A 72 12.94 16.32 -2.63
N ASP A 73 14.07 15.62 -2.47
CA ASP A 73 15.09 15.50 -3.52
C ASP A 73 14.73 14.45 -4.59
N PHE A 74 13.96 13.42 -4.25
CA PHE A 74 13.63 12.36 -5.21
C PHE A 74 12.66 12.84 -6.31
N PHE A 75 11.71 13.71 -5.97
CA PHE A 75 10.78 14.28 -6.96
C PHE A 75 11.37 15.46 -7.75
N VAL A 76 12.36 16.17 -7.20
CA VAL A 76 13.09 17.24 -7.92
C VAL A 76 14.01 16.66 -8.99
N LEU A 77 14.63 15.49 -8.76
CA LEU A 77 15.53 14.83 -9.72
C LEU A 77 14.83 14.24 -10.95
N THR A 78 13.55 13.90 -10.88
CA THR A 78 12.81 13.31 -12.02
C THR A 78 12.13 14.34 -12.93
N CYS A 79 12.13 15.62 -12.54
CA CYS A 79 11.51 16.72 -13.29
C CYS A 79 12.53 17.73 -13.84
N ALA A 80 13.73 17.28 -14.22
CA ALA A 80 14.62 18.08 -15.08
C ALA A 80 14.29 17.78 -16.56
N PRO A 81 13.46 18.59 -17.25
CA PRO A 81 13.49 18.59 -18.70
C PRO A 81 14.80 19.26 -19.10
N GLY A 82 15.64 18.51 -19.81
CA GLY A 82 16.86 19.07 -20.37
C GLY A 82 16.60 20.35 -21.15
N ARG A 83 17.38 21.39 -20.85
CA ARG A 83 17.66 22.44 -21.83
C ARG A 83 19.11 22.90 -21.70
N ALA A 84 19.93 22.20 -22.48
CA ALA A 84 21.05 22.71 -23.26
C ALA A 84 22.09 23.57 -22.54
N GLU A 85 23.26 22.97 -22.31
CA GLU A 85 24.52 23.66 -22.54
C GLU A 85 24.54 24.24 -23.97
N LEU A 86 25.02 25.48 -24.13
CA LEU A 86 26.15 25.86 -25.00
C LEU A 86 26.16 27.36 -25.31
N HIS A 87 27.32 27.97 -25.02
CA HIS A 87 27.86 29.29 -25.41
C HIS A 87 27.39 30.56 -24.70
#